data_AF-A0A2Z3GQ84-F1
#
_entry.id   AF-A0A2Z3GQ84-F1
#
_cell.length_a   1.000
_cell.length_b   1.000
_cell.length_c   1.000
_cell.angle_alpha   90.00
_cell.angle_beta   90.00
_cell.angle_gamma   90.00
#
_symmetry.space_group_name_H-M   'P 1'
#
loop_
_entity.id
_entity.type
_entity.pdbx_description
1 polymer ?
#
loop_
_entity_poly.entity_id
_entity_poly.type
_entity_poly.pdbx_seq_one_letter_code
_entity_poly.pdbx_strand_id
1 'polypeptide(L)'
;MTVPDWLQTRGGALKPGVRTETTFVMLEGNPQYKLEVRPAAGKFACAVSSTVNGKRLDDAAATYPTAADALAGGLNQLRDKLGW
;
A
#
# COMPACT_ATOMS: atom_id res chain seq x y z
N MET A 1 -11.69 -0.49 6.70
CA MET A 1 -10.73 -0.59 5.58
C MET A 1 -11.30 -1.58 4.59
N THR A 2 -11.52 -1.16 3.35
CA THR A 2 -12.11 -2.02 2.31
C THR A 2 -10.99 -2.58 1.47
N VAL A 3 -10.94 -3.91 1.33
CA VAL A 3 -9.98 -4.57 0.43
C VAL A 3 -10.47 -4.35 -1.00
N PRO A 4 -9.65 -3.79 -1.91
CA PRO A 4 -10.04 -3.60 -3.30
C PRO A 4 -10.44 -4.93 -3.96
N ASP A 5 -11.43 -4.89 -4.85
CA ASP A 5 -11.96 -6.10 -5.50
C ASP A 5 -10.88 -6.87 -6.27
N TRP A 6 -9.99 -6.15 -6.98
CA TRP A 6 -8.87 -6.76 -7.70
C TRP A 6 -7.91 -7.53 -6.78
N LEU A 7 -7.76 -7.06 -5.53
CA LEU A 7 -6.92 -7.73 -4.54
C LEU A 7 -7.63 -8.97 -4.02
N GLN A 8 -8.94 -8.88 -3.76
CA GLN A 8 -9.76 -10.03 -3.36
C GLN A 8 -9.78 -11.14 -4.44
N THR A 9 -9.91 -10.78 -5.73
CA THR A 9 -9.89 -11.74 -6.85
C THR A 9 -8.58 -12.55 -6.90
N ARG A 10 -7.49 -11.99 -6.38
CA ARG A 10 -6.17 -12.64 -6.33
C ARG A 10 -5.90 -13.37 -5.00
N GLY A 11 -6.93 -13.57 -4.16
CA GLY A 11 -6.75 -14.15 -2.83
C GLY A 11 -5.97 -13.24 -1.87
N GLY A 12 -5.96 -11.94 -2.15
CA GLY A 12 -5.26 -10.95 -1.36
C GLY A 12 -6.13 -10.34 -0.27
N ALA A 13 -5.48 -9.93 0.82
CA ALA A 13 -6.11 -9.27 1.95
C ALA A 13 -5.28 -8.09 2.43
N LEU A 14 -5.93 -7.12 3.07
CA LEU A 14 -5.24 -6.04 3.77
C LEU A 14 -5.23 -6.33 5.26
N LYS A 15 -4.03 -6.28 5.86
CA LYS A 15 -3.85 -6.47 7.29
C LYS A 15 -3.19 -5.23 7.89
N PRO A 16 -3.80 -4.57 8.88
CA PRO A 16 -3.13 -3.46 9.57
C PRO A 16 -1.88 -3.98 10.30
N GLY A 17 -0.82 -3.17 10.29
CA GLY A 17 0.40 -3.43 11.04
C GLY A 17 0.29 -3.02 12.50
N VAL A 18 1.40 -3.17 13.24
CA VAL A 18 1.53 -2.69 14.64
C VAL A 18 1.37 -1.17 14.72
N ARG A 19 1.81 -0.48 13.66
CA ARG A 19 1.66 0.96 13.48
C ARG A 19 0.35 1.25 12.75
N THR A 20 -0.39 2.24 13.22
CA THR A 20 -1.68 2.66 12.63
C THR A 20 -1.55 3.11 11.17
N GLU A 21 -0.37 3.61 10.83
CA GLU A 21 0.00 4.12 9.52
C GLU A 21 0.55 3.04 8.57
N THR A 22 0.75 1.82 9.06
CA THR A 22 1.28 0.70 8.28
C THR A 22 0.17 -0.29 7.96
N THR A 23 0.04 -0.66 6.68
CA THR A 23 -0.84 -1.70 6.20
C THR A 23 -0.05 -2.70 5.38
N PHE A 24 -0.25 -3.99 5.62
CA PHE A 24 0.34 -5.06 4.85
C PHE A 24 -0.64 -5.60 3.82
N VAL A 25 -0.16 -5.81 2.61
CA VAL A 25 -0.85 -6.59 1.58
C VAL A 25 -0.42 -8.03 1.75
N MET A 26 -1.38 -8.84 2.16
CA MET A 26 -1.26 -10.27 2.24
C MET A 26 -1.65 -10.85 0.88
N LEU A 27 -0.84 -11.72 0.30
CA LEU A 27 -1.22 -12.58 -0.83
C LEU A 27 -0.96 -14.01 -0.41
N GLU A 28 -1.92 -14.90 -0.64
CA GLU A 28 -1.82 -16.32 -0.26
C GLU A 28 -1.43 -16.51 1.23
N GLY A 29 -1.98 -15.65 2.11
CA GLY A 29 -1.71 -15.70 3.55
C GLY A 29 -0.36 -15.15 3.99
N ASN A 30 0.49 -14.66 3.07
CA ASN A 30 1.82 -14.13 3.37
C ASN A 30 1.90 -12.62 3.12
N PRO A 31 2.54 -11.83 4.01
CA PRO A 31 2.75 -10.41 3.75
C PRO A 31 3.76 -10.26 2.62
N GLN A 32 3.31 -9.76 1.46
CA GLN A 32 4.16 -9.55 0.27
C GLN A 32 4.56 -8.09 0.08
N TYR A 33 3.69 -7.17 0.51
CA TYR A 33 3.93 -5.74 0.39
C TYR A 33 3.54 -5.02 1.68
N LYS A 34 4.27 -3.95 1.97
CA LYS A 34 4.02 -3.02 3.06
C LYS A 34 3.68 -1.66 2.46
N LEU A 35 2.54 -1.12 2.84
CA LEU A 35 2.13 0.24 2.59
C LEU A 35 2.29 1.03 3.89
N GLU A 36 2.99 2.14 3.83
CA GLU A 36 3.24 3.01 4.98
C GLU A 36 2.83 4.42 4.61
N VAL A 37 1.74 4.89 5.22
CA VAL A 37 1.24 6.25 5.03
C VAL A 37 2.04 7.19 5.91
N ARG A 38 2.64 8.23 5.34
CA ARG A 38 3.50 9.16 6.08
C ARG A 38 3.14 10.59 5.73
N PRO A 39 3.15 11.53 6.68
CA PRO A 39 3.01 12.95 6.35
C PRO A 39 4.21 13.42 5.50
N ALA A 40 3.94 14.18 4.45
CA ALA A 40 4.93 14.71 3.52
C ALA A 40 4.55 16.14 3.10
N ALA A 41 5.31 17.14 3.57
CA ALA A 41 5.14 18.56 3.23
C ALA A 41 3.70 19.10 3.35
N GLY A 42 3.01 18.80 4.46
CA GLY A 42 1.62 19.23 4.69
C GLY A 42 0.56 18.39 3.97
N LYS A 43 0.98 17.33 3.25
CA LYS A 43 0.15 16.31 2.61
C LYS A 43 0.49 14.94 3.21
N PHE A 44 0.02 13.87 2.58
CA PHE A 44 0.35 12.49 2.89
C PHE A 44 1.01 11.82 1.68
N ALA A 45 1.96 10.94 1.92
CA ALA A 45 2.55 10.06 0.92
C ALA A 45 2.35 8.61 1.36
N CYS A 46 2.34 7.68 0.40
CA CYS A 46 2.29 6.25 0.70
C CYS A 46 3.56 5.58 0.18
N ALA A 47 4.37 5.07 1.09
CA ALA A 47 5.53 4.27 0.76
C ALA A 47 5.10 2.82 0.56
N VAL A 48 5.34 2.27 -0.62
CA VAL A 48 4.99 0.89 -0.97
C VAL A 48 6.29 0.14 -1.14
N SER A 49 6.55 -0.84 -0.29
CA SER A 49 7.77 -1.65 -0.35
C SER A 49 7.43 -3.13 -0.33
N SER A 50 8.12 -3.93 -1.13
CA SER A 50 8.06 -5.38 -1.02
C SER A 50 8.70 -5.84 0.29
N THR A 51 8.05 -6.77 0.97
CA THR A 51 8.56 -7.41 2.19
C THR A 51 9.58 -8.50 1.88
N VAL A 52 9.62 -9.00 0.64
CA VAL A 52 10.51 -10.09 0.21
C VAL A 52 11.92 -9.58 -0.04
N ASN A 53 12.06 -8.43 -0.72
CA ASN A 53 13.36 -7.88 -1.11
C ASN A 53 13.59 -6.43 -0.68
N GLY A 54 12.63 -5.81 0.03
CA GLY A 54 12.72 -4.43 0.48
C GLY A 54 12.61 -3.37 -0.62
N LYS A 55 12.40 -3.77 -1.89
CA LYS A 55 12.34 -2.84 -3.02
C LYS A 55 11.12 -1.94 -2.91
N ARG A 56 11.32 -0.64 -3.10
CA ARG A 56 10.24 0.34 -3.21
C ARG A 56 9.56 0.27 -4.58
N LEU A 57 8.25 0.27 -4.55
CA LEU A 57 7.35 0.19 -5.70
C LEU A 57 6.48 1.45 -5.81
N ASP A 58 6.50 2.30 -4.78
CA ASP A 58 5.84 3.59 -4.80
C ASP A 58 6.53 4.62 -5.70
N ASP A 59 5.76 5.60 -6.11
CA ASP A 59 6.26 6.85 -6.65
C ASP A 59 6.55 7.82 -5.50
N ALA A 60 7.84 8.15 -5.33
CA ALA A 60 8.32 9.02 -4.27
C ALA A 60 7.78 10.47 -4.36
N ALA A 61 7.30 10.90 -5.53
CA ALA A 61 6.73 12.23 -5.73
C ALA A 61 5.21 12.27 -5.45
N ALA A 62 4.55 11.12 -5.32
CA ALA A 62 3.11 11.06 -5.13
C ALA A 62 2.70 11.55 -3.73
N THR A 63 1.86 12.59 -3.72
CA THR A 63 1.30 13.17 -2.50
C THR A 63 -0.21 13.25 -2.61
N TYR A 64 -0.87 13.09 -1.47
CA TYR A 64 -2.31 12.94 -1.33
C TYR A 64 -2.82 13.87 -0.23
N PRO A 65 -4.06 14.37 -0.35
CA PRO A 65 -4.59 15.33 0.61
C PRO A 65 -4.93 14.70 1.96
N THR A 66 -5.24 13.40 2.01
CA THR A 66 -5.56 12.68 3.26
C THR A 66 -4.80 11.35 3.38
N ALA A 67 -4.73 10.82 4.60
CA ALA A 67 -4.13 9.51 4.86
C ALA A 67 -4.89 8.36 4.15
N ALA A 68 -6.22 8.47 4.04
CA ALA A 68 -7.04 7.48 3.35
C ALA A 68 -6.77 7.50 1.84
N ASP A 69 -6.66 8.69 1.24
CA ASP A 69 -6.30 8.84 -0.17
C ASP A 69 -4.89 8.34 -0.45
N ALA A 70 -3.95 8.55 0.49
CA ALA A 70 -2.60 8.02 0.36
C ALA A 70 -2.60 6.49 0.34
N LEU A 71 -3.34 5.84 1.24
CA LEU A 71 -3.44 4.39 1.24
C LEU A 71 -4.06 3.86 -0.07
N ALA A 72 -5.17 4.45 -0.52
CA ALA A 72 -5.83 4.08 -1.77
C ALA A 72 -4.91 4.29 -2.98
N GLY A 73 -4.21 5.42 -3.03
CA GLY A 73 -3.25 5.74 -4.08
C GLY A 73 -2.04 4.80 -4.08
N GLY A 74 -1.51 4.43 -2.91
CA GLY A 74 -0.45 3.43 -2.80
C GLY A 74 -0.89 2.04 -3.29
N LEU A 75 -2.14 1.64 -3.01
CA LEU A 75 -2.70 0.40 -3.54
C LEU A 75 -2.84 0.45 -5.07
N ASN A 76 -3.24 1.58 -5.63
CA ASN A 76 -3.31 1.77 -7.08
C ASN A 76 -1.92 1.69 -7.72
N GLN A 77 -0.92 2.37 -7.14
CA GLN A 77 0.46 2.28 -7.62
C GLN A 77 0.99 0.85 -7.56
N LEU A 78 0.72 0.13 -6.47
CA LEU A 78 1.08 -1.28 -6.36
C LEU A 78 0.46 -2.10 -7.49
N ARG A 79 -0.86 -1.95 -7.70
CA ARG A 79 -1.59 -2.63 -8.78
C ARG A 79 -0.95 -2.36 -10.14
N ASP A 80 -0.71 -1.08 -10.45
CA ASP A 80 -0.14 -0.66 -11.73
C ASP A 80 1.29 -1.22 -11.92
N LYS A 81 2.09 -1.30 -10.85
CA LYS A 81 3.44 -1.92 -10.88
C LYS A 81 3.40 -3.44 -11.06
N LEU A 82 2.38 -4.10 -10.55
CA LEU A 82 2.17 -5.54 -10.73
C LEU A 82 1.52 -5.89 -12.07
N GLY A 83 1.01 -4.89 -12.80
CA GLY A 83 0.30 -5.06 -14.06
C GLY A 83 -1.06 -5.73 -13.89
N TRP A 84 -1.76 -5.42 -12.80
CA TRP A 84 -3.04 -6.03 -12.42
C TRP A 84 -4.25 -5.15 -12.73
#